data_AF-A0A183EZ13-F1
#
_entry.id   AF-A0A183EZ13-F1
#
_cell.length_a   1.000
_cell.length_b   1.000
_cell.length_c   1.000
_cell.angle_alpha   90.00
_cell.angle_beta   90.00
_cell.angle_gamma   90.00
#
_symmetry.space_group_name_H-M   'P 1'
#
loop_
_entity.id
_entity.type
_entity.pdbx_description
1 polymer ?
#
loop_
_entity_poly.entity_id
_entity_poly.type
_entity_poly.pdbx_seq_one_letter_code
_entity_poly.pdbx_strand_id
1 'polypeptide(L)'
;MSVHAVDSLVKKLKKKKVGQGTIEDLEFALANPGSHSKCVTIPRSLDGRLQVSHRKGLPHVIYCRVWRWPDLQSHHELKPLPDCLYPYDSKNQLICINPYHYQRIEPQVSNINCLQ
;
A
#
# COMPACT_ATOMS: atom_id res chain seq x y z
N MET A 1 -7.80 14.47 0.76
CA MET A 1 -7.34 13.28 1.52
C MET A 1 -5.85 13.00 1.29
N SER A 2 -5.37 13.05 0.04
CA SER A 2 -4.00 12.65 -0.34
C SER A 2 -2.89 13.41 0.40
N VAL A 3 -2.94 14.75 0.42
CA VAL A 3 -1.89 15.60 1.04
C VAL A 3 -1.63 15.23 2.51
N HIS A 4 -2.67 15.18 3.35
CA HIS A 4 -2.51 14.80 4.76
C HIS A 4 -2.02 13.36 4.97
N ALA A 5 -2.36 12.43 4.07
CA ALA A 5 -1.90 11.05 4.14
C ALA A 5 -0.41 10.93 3.87
N VAL A 6 0.08 11.70 2.89
CA VAL A 6 1.52 11.79 2.55
C VAL A 6 2.28 12.48 3.68
N ASP A 7 1.82 13.63 4.17
CA ASP A 7 2.49 14.35 5.26
C ASP A 7 2.64 13.50 6.52
N SER A 8 1.57 12.78 6.88
CA SER A 8 1.56 11.89 8.03
C SER A 8 2.53 10.71 7.84
N LEU A 9 2.63 10.20 6.62
CA LEU A 9 3.59 9.15 6.29
C LEU A 9 5.02 9.66 6.40
N VAL A 10 5.35 10.78 5.75
CA VAL A 10 6.69 11.36 5.73
C VAL A 10 7.17 11.63 7.15
N LYS A 11 6.32 12.19 8.02
CA LYS A 11 6.62 12.38 9.44
C LYS A 11 6.92 11.05 10.16
N LYS A 12 6.20 9.97 9.82
CA LYS A 12 6.43 8.64 10.40
C LYS A 12 7.75 8.03 9.89
N LEU A 13 8.04 8.11 8.60
CA LEU A 13 9.25 7.55 8.00
C LEU A 13 10.51 8.29 8.43
N LYS A 14 10.46 9.63 8.57
CA LYS A 14 11.59 10.44 9.08
C LYS A 14 12.01 10.07 10.51
N LYS A 15 11.11 9.51 11.32
CA LYS A 15 11.45 9.00 12.67
C LYS A 15 12.22 7.68 12.61
N LYS A 16 12.13 6.94 11.50
CA LYS A 16 12.80 5.67 11.26
C LYS A 16 14.17 5.95 10.64
N LYS A 17 15.21 6.02 11.47
CA LYS A 17 16.58 6.37 11.02
C LYS A 17 17.36 5.22 10.40
N VAL A 18 16.96 3.97 10.68
CA VAL A 18 17.72 2.77 10.27
C VAL A 18 16.76 1.60 9.99
N GLY A 19 17.17 0.69 9.11
CA GLY A 19 16.39 -0.48 8.69
C GLY A 19 15.61 -0.26 7.40
N GLN A 20 14.86 -1.29 6.97
CA GLN A 20 14.12 -1.27 5.70
C GLN A 20 12.88 -0.35 5.75
N GLY A 21 12.61 0.36 4.65
CA GLY A 21 11.44 1.19 4.47
C GLY A 21 11.62 2.59 5.05
N THR A 22 12.79 3.19 4.81
CA THR A 22 13.06 4.59 5.14
C THR A 22 12.37 5.54 4.16
N ILE A 23 12.55 6.85 4.35
CA ILE A 23 12.06 7.84 3.39
C ILE A 23 12.80 7.71 2.04
N GLU A 24 14.10 7.40 2.07
CA GLU A 24 14.92 7.21 0.88
C GLU A 24 14.47 5.97 0.08
N ASP A 25 14.09 4.88 0.76
CA ASP A 25 13.52 3.71 0.07
C ASP A 25 12.19 4.05 -0.63
N LEU A 26 11.37 4.94 -0.04
CA LEU A 26 10.13 5.42 -0.66
C LEU A 26 10.41 6.34 -1.85
N GLU A 27 11.30 7.32 -1.70
CA GLU A 27 11.71 8.22 -2.77
C GLU A 27 12.28 7.44 -3.96
N PHE A 28 13.14 6.45 -3.70
CA PHE A 28 13.69 5.58 -4.72
C PHE A 28 12.58 4.81 -5.46
N ALA A 29 11.65 4.18 -4.74
CA ALA A 29 10.56 3.43 -5.35
C ALA A 29 9.67 4.33 -6.22
N LEU A 30 9.36 5.55 -5.76
CA LEU A 30 8.55 6.53 -6.51
C LEU A 30 9.25 7.08 -7.75
N ALA A 31 10.56 7.30 -7.68
CA ALA A 31 11.36 7.83 -8.79
C ALA A 31 11.71 6.77 -9.85
N ASN A 32 11.68 5.48 -9.52
CA ASN A 32 12.10 4.40 -10.41
C ASN A 32 11.00 3.32 -10.60
N PRO A 33 9.85 3.66 -11.23
CA PRO A 33 8.80 2.70 -11.53
C PRO A 33 9.35 1.50 -12.32
N GLY A 34 8.98 0.28 -11.91
CA GLY A 34 9.41 -0.96 -12.56
C GLY A 34 10.79 -1.47 -12.13
N SER A 35 11.57 -0.69 -11.38
CA SER A 35 12.80 -1.17 -10.76
C SER A 35 12.51 -1.95 -9.47
N HIS A 36 13.33 -2.96 -9.18
CA HIS A 36 13.26 -3.65 -7.89
C HIS A 36 13.57 -2.67 -6.75
N SER A 37 12.62 -2.53 -5.83
CA SER A 37 12.69 -1.59 -4.70
C SER A 37 12.34 -2.31 -3.40
N LYS A 38 12.83 -1.79 -2.27
CA LYS A 38 12.55 -2.40 -0.95
C LYS A 38 11.11 -2.15 -0.52
N CYS A 39 10.58 -3.00 0.36
CA CYS A 39 9.30 -2.69 1.02
C CYS A 39 9.43 -1.41 1.85
N VAL A 40 8.47 -0.51 1.71
CA VAL A 40 8.27 0.63 2.63
C VAL A 40 7.17 0.23 3.59
N THR A 41 7.47 0.13 4.89
CA THR A 41 6.55 -0.48 5.86
C THR A 41 6.07 0.48 6.93
N ILE A 42 4.82 0.30 7.36
CA ILE A 42 4.25 0.93 8.56
C ILE A 42 3.76 -0.13 9.55
N PRO A 43 3.67 0.18 10.86
CA PRO A 43 3.04 -0.71 11.83
C PRO A 43 1.58 -1.00 11.49
N ARG A 44 1.17 -2.26 11.63
CA ARG A 44 -0.22 -2.72 11.53
C ARG A 44 -1.00 -2.28 12.77
N SER A 45 -2.14 -1.65 12.59
CA SER A 45 -3.12 -1.42 13.65
C SER A 45 -3.91 -2.71 13.94
N LEU A 46 -4.57 -2.79 15.10
CA LEU A 46 -5.37 -3.97 15.49
C LEU A 46 -6.40 -4.40 14.43
N ASP A 47 -7.02 -3.43 13.74
CA ASP A 47 -8.00 -3.69 12.68
C ASP A 47 -7.41 -3.60 11.26
N GLY A 48 -6.09 -3.42 11.13
CA GLY A 48 -5.39 -3.28 9.85
C GLY A 48 -5.64 -1.97 9.10
N ARG A 49 -6.45 -1.04 9.64
CA ARG A 49 -6.80 0.23 8.98
C ARG A 49 -5.95 1.40 9.47
N LEU A 50 -5.60 2.30 8.55
CA LEU A 50 -4.96 3.58 8.84
C LEU A 50 -6.04 4.68 8.95
N GLN A 51 -5.94 5.51 9.99
CA GLN A 51 -6.76 6.70 10.14
C GLN A 51 -5.99 7.93 9.64
N VAL A 52 -6.58 8.67 8.71
CA VAL A 52 -6.08 9.94 8.18
C VAL A 52 -7.22 10.95 8.15
N SER A 53 -7.07 12.09 8.83
CA SER A 53 -8.06 13.18 8.86
C SER A 53 -9.50 12.69 9.10
N HIS A 54 -9.71 11.94 10.18
CA HIS A 54 -11.01 11.35 10.60
C HIS A 54 -11.59 10.26 9.68
N ARG A 55 -10.88 9.85 8.63
CA ARG A 55 -11.31 8.75 7.74
C ARG A 55 -10.41 7.53 7.94
N LYS A 56 -11.00 6.34 7.98
CA LYS A 56 -10.29 5.06 8.04
C LYS A 56 -10.23 4.41 6.67
N GLY A 57 -9.09 3.82 6.32
CA GLY A 57 -8.93 3.07 5.08
C GLY A 57 -7.77 2.09 5.16
N LEU A 58 -7.66 1.22 4.17
CA LEU A 58 -6.58 0.24 4.08
C LEU A 58 -5.28 0.94 3.64
N PRO A 59 -4.16 0.79 4.37
CA PRO A 59 -2.95 1.57 4.10
C PRO A 59 -2.42 1.42 2.67
N HIS A 60 -2.33 0.18 2.18
CA HIS A 60 -1.84 -0.11 0.83
C HIS A 60 -2.77 0.48 -0.24
N VAL A 61 -4.10 0.40 -0.07
CA VAL A 61 -5.07 1.04 -0.98
C VAL A 61 -4.90 2.56 -0.99
N ILE A 62 -4.78 3.20 0.19
CA ILE A 62 -4.61 4.65 0.31
C ILE A 62 -3.39 5.10 -0.50
N TYR A 63 -2.24 4.46 -0.31
CA TYR A 63 -0.99 4.89 -0.93
C TYR A 63 -0.88 4.49 -2.41
N CYS A 64 -1.39 3.32 -2.82
CA CYS A 64 -1.55 2.98 -4.24
C CYS A 64 -2.46 3.98 -4.98
N ARG A 65 -3.56 4.42 -4.34
CA ARG A 65 -4.46 5.42 -4.92
C ARG A 65 -3.78 6.78 -5.08
N VAL A 66 -2.96 7.19 -4.11
CA VAL A 66 -2.26 8.47 -4.15
C VAL A 66 -1.22 8.52 -5.28
N TRP A 67 -0.45 7.45 -5.49
CA TRP A 67 0.72 7.50 -6.39
C TRP A 67 0.56 6.79 -7.74
N ARG A 68 -0.42 5.89 -7.91
CA ARG A 68 -0.53 5.08 -9.13
C ARG A 68 -1.90 5.12 -9.77
N TRP A 69 -2.96 4.87 -8.99
CA TRP A 69 -4.30 4.66 -9.51
C TRP A 69 -5.33 5.52 -8.77
N PRO A 70 -5.50 6.80 -9.13
CA PRO A 70 -6.43 7.71 -8.45
C PRO A 70 -7.88 7.21 -8.43
N ASP A 71 -8.23 6.39 -9.42
CA ASP A 71 -9.53 5.75 -9.63
C ASP A 71 -9.69 4.39 -8.94
N LEU A 72 -8.67 3.89 -8.23
CA LEU A 72 -8.73 2.63 -7.49
C LEU A 72 -9.88 2.66 -6.48
N GLN A 73 -10.85 1.75 -6.58
CA GLN A 73 -12.05 1.75 -5.74
C GLN A 73 -11.85 0.93 -4.47
N SER A 74 -11.30 -0.28 -4.59
CA SER A 74 -11.20 -1.21 -3.47
C SER A 74 -9.89 -2.03 -3.46
N HIS A 75 -9.66 -2.76 -2.37
CA HIS A 75 -8.52 -3.67 -2.25
C HIS A 75 -8.62 -4.90 -3.17
N HIS A 76 -9.81 -5.27 -3.65
CA HIS A 76 -9.97 -6.40 -4.58
C HIS A 76 -9.32 -6.15 -5.94
N GLU A 77 -9.03 -4.88 -6.25
CA GLU A 77 -8.27 -4.50 -7.44
C GLU A 77 -6.76 -4.57 -7.23
N LEU A 78 -6.26 -4.96 -6.06
CA LEU A 78 -4.83 -5.04 -5.76
C LEU A 78 -4.42 -6.46 -5.43
N LYS A 79 -3.33 -6.90 -6.04
CA LYS A 79 -2.62 -8.14 -5.67
C LYS A 79 -1.17 -7.80 -5.34
N PRO A 80 -0.59 -8.30 -4.24
CA PRO A 80 0.83 -8.09 -3.96
C PRO A 80 1.72 -8.80 -5.00
N LEU A 81 2.88 -8.23 -5.28
CA LEU A 81 3.93 -8.91 -6.04
C LEU A 81 4.61 -9.99 -5.17
N PRO A 82 5.16 -11.07 -5.78
CA PRO A 82 5.79 -12.18 -5.04
C PRO A 82 6.99 -11.78 -4.17
N ASP A 83 7.69 -10.71 -4.54
CA ASP A 83 8.86 -10.16 -3.84
C ASP A 83 8.49 -9.25 -2.66
N CYS A 84 7.21 -8.96 -2.46
CA CYS A 84 6.76 -8.20 -1.30
C CYS A 84 6.87 -9.07 -0.03
N LEU A 85 7.75 -8.69 0.89
CA LEU A 85 7.95 -9.41 2.16
C LEU A 85 6.85 -9.13 3.20
N TYR A 86 6.15 -8.00 3.07
CA TYR A 86 5.16 -7.53 4.05
C TYR A 86 3.82 -7.16 3.37
N PRO A 87 3.24 -8.01 2.51
CA PRO A 87 2.01 -7.66 1.82
C PRO A 87 0.87 -7.53 2.83
N TYR A 88 -0.15 -6.74 2.51
CA TYR A 88 -1.26 -6.48 3.42
C TYR A 88 -1.92 -7.76 3.96
N ASP A 89 -2.01 -8.84 3.18
CA ASP A 89 -2.67 -10.08 3.60
C ASP A 89 -1.82 -10.99 4.49
N SER A 90 -0.51 -10.74 4.61
CA SER A 90 0.42 -11.59 5.39
C SER A 90 0.19 -11.63 6.90
N LYS A 91 -0.75 -10.81 7.43
CA LYS A 91 -1.01 -10.62 8.88
C LYS A 91 0.23 -10.27 9.73
N ASN A 92 1.35 -9.93 9.11
CA ASN A 92 2.56 -9.45 9.79
C ASN A 92 2.29 -8.16 10.59
N GLN A 93 3.09 -7.92 11.62
CA GLN A 93 3.06 -6.68 12.42
C GLN A 93 3.38 -5.41 11.60
N LEU A 94 3.92 -5.60 10.39
CA LEU A 94 4.23 -4.55 9.44
C LEU A 94 3.40 -4.73 8.17
N ILE A 95 3.03 -3.61 7.53
CA ILE A 95 2.34 -3.57 6.24
C ILE A 95 3.20 -2.78 5.27
N CYS A 96 3.51 -3.38 4.11
CA CYS A 96 4.12 -2.69 2.99
C CYS A 96 3.10 -1.76 2.32
N ILE A 97 3.54 -0.53 2.09
CA ILE A 97 2.79 0.54 1.42
C ILE A 97 3.52 1.05 0.17
N ASN A 98 4.63 0.43 -0.22
CA ASN A 98 5.29 0.73 -1.50
C ASN A 98 4.28 0.42 -2.61
N PRO A 99 3.82 1.42 -3.38
CA PRO A 99 2.75 1.21 -4.34
C PRO A 99 3.19 0.31 -5.51
N TYR A 100 4.50 0.16 -5.75
CA TYR A 100 5.06 -0.74 -6.77
C TYR A 100 5.22 -2.19 -6.30
N HIS A 101 4.91 -2.50 -5.04
CA HIS A 101 4.81 -3.88 -4.54
C HIS A 101 3.41 -4.48 -4.70
N TYR A 102 2.53 -3.77 -5.40
CA TYR A 102 1.18 -4.22 -5.76
C TYR A 102 0.99 -4.09 -7.27
N GLN A 103 0.24 -5.02 -7.85
CA GLN A 103 -0.27 -4.92 -9.21
C GLN A 103 -1.77 -4.70 -9.17
N ARG A 104 -2.29 -3.92 -10.13
CA ARG A 104 -3.73 -3.78 -10.30
C ARG A 104 -4.26 -4.98 -11.06
N ILE A 105 -5.36 -5.55 -10.58
CA ILE A 105 -6.08 -6.66 -11.22
C ILE A 105 -7.52 -6.23 -11.47
N GLU A 106 -8.16 -6.86 -12.46
CA GLU A 106 -9.61 -6.72 -12.63
C GLU A 106 -10.31 -7.38 -11.44
N PRO A 107 -11.35 -6.75 -10.86
CA PRO A 107 -12.21 -7.42 -9.90
C PRO A 107 -12.76 -8.69 -10.55
N GLN A 108 -12.57 -9.84 -9.92
CA GLN A 108 -13.19 -11.06 -10.40
C GLN A 108 -14.71 -10.87 -10.31
N VAL A 109 -15.36 -10.60 -11.44
CA VAL A 109 -16.80 -10.70 -11.54
C VAL A 109 -17.10 -12.17 -11.31
N SER A 110 -17.63 -12.50 -10.14
CA SER A 110 -18.20 -13.82 -9.90
C SER A 110 -19.29 -14.02 -10.94
N ASN A 111 -18.99 -14.79 -11.99
CA ASN A 111 -19.96 -15.25 -12.97
C ASN A 111 -20.92 -16.22 -12.28
N ILE A 112 -21.82 -15.67 -11.45
CA ILE A 112 -23.05 -16.33 -11.05
C ILE A 112 -23.96 -16.16 -12.26
N ASN A 113 -23.91 -17.13 -13.19
CA ASN A 113 -24.97 -17.51 -14.15
C ASN A 113 -24.40 -18.43 -15.25
N CYS A 114 -23.73 -19.51 -14.87
CA CYS A 114 -23.64 -20.68 -15.74
C CYS A 114 -24.02 -21.90 -14.90
N LEU A 115 -25.24 -22.37 -15.13
CA LEU A 115 -25.96 -23.54 -14.60
C LEU A 115 -27.34 -23.13 -14.02
N GLN A 116 -28.20 -22.62 -14.90
CA GLN A 116 -29.60 -23.01 -14.94
C GLN A 116 -30.15 -22.86 -16.37
#